data_AF-A0A151XXV5-F1
#
_entry.id   AF-A0A151XXV5-F1
#
_cell.length_a   1.000
_cell.length_b   1.000
_cell.length_c   1.000
_cell.angle_alpha   90.00
_cell.angle_beta   90.00
_cell.angle_gamma   90.00
#
_symmetry.space_group_name_H-M   'P 1'
#
loop_
_entity.id
_entity.type
_entity.pdbx_description
1 polymer ?
#
loop_
_entity_poly.entity_id
_entity_poly.type
_entity_poly.pdbx_seq_one_letter_code
_entity_poly.pdbx_strand_id
1 'polypeptide(L)'
;MIDKKEFKLVRFFGFDFAQCSQFKEFNYEQEKTPIQARLYFLMCNGQLLRGQKESLYGWTGRIGLSKSTAFGIFSKGNLNMHLSVAQKIAEATGANVEWIQHGIGEPFPLDAETAQHAVTADHSDKTDVPLSIDQQLLTQAIETAEKALVIAKGTMTPDDKAEFIATLFLNDNLSNINEELLKACISLIEKALKETRRTLSPEPKSELIIVIYNFYYDKPWTEEHLKSALDQLIRSVS
;
A
#
# COMPACT_ATOMS: atom_id res chain seq x y z
N MET A 1 2.20 -4.66 -41.86
CA MET A 1 1.84 -5.95 -41.23
C MET A 1 2.07 -5.78 -39.74
N ILE A 2 0.95 -5.70 -39.00
CA ILE A 2 0.76 -5.73 -37.54
C ILE A 2 1.53 -4.68 -36.72
N ASP A 3 0.92 -3.49 -36.64
CA ASP A 3 0.99 -2.61 -35.47
C ASP A 3 0.60 -3.40 -34.22
N LYS A 4 1.59 -3.81 -33.41
CA LYS A 4 1.33 -4.37 -32.08
C LYS A 4 0.87 -3.24 -31.15
N LYS A 5 -0.43 -2.97 -31.16
CA LYS A 5 -1.16 -2.08 -30.24
C LYS A 5 -1.13 -2.50 -28.76
N GLU A 6 -0.26 -3.42 -28.36
CA GLU A 6 -0.25 -4.02 -27.02
C GLU A 6 0.68 -3.32 -26.02
N PHE A 7 1.45 -2.30 -26.43
CA PHE A 7 2.21 -1.46 -25.49
C PHE A 7 1.46 -0.21 -25.03
N LYS A 8 0.14 -0.15 -25.22
CA LYS A 8 -0.66 1.01 -24.81
C LYS A 8 -1.18 0.88 -23.38
N LEU A 9 -0.63 1.74 -22.52
CA LEU A 9 -1.27 2.36 -21.35
C LEU A 9 -1.82 1.42 -20.27
N VAL A 10 -0.97 0.98 -19.35
CA VAL A 10 -1.37 0.59 -17.98
C VAL A 10 -0.11 0.81 -17.13
N ARG A 11 -0.08 1.50 -15.98
CA ARG A 11 -0.72 1.12 -14.71
C ARG A 11 -1.07 2.30 -13.79
N PHE A 12 -2.03 3.15 -14.20
CA PHE A 12 -2.77 4.02 -13.27
C PHE A 12 -4.18 3.50 -12.94
N PHE A 13 -4.63 2.44 -13.61
CA PHE A 13 -6.03 1.99 -13.55
C PHE A 13 -6.48 1.45 -12.18
N GLY A 14 -5.58 1.36 -11.19
CA GLY A 14 -5.89 0.93 -9.81
C GLY A 14 -5.59 1.95 -8.71
N PHE A 15 -5.10 3.15 -9.03
CA PHE A 15 -4.93 4.19 -8.01
C PHE A 15 -6.30 4.80 -7.72
N ASP A 16 -6.92 4.42 -6.60
CA ASP A 16 -8.15 5.05 -6.13
C ASP A 16 -7.84 6.49 -5.71
N PHE A 17 -8.11 7.40 -6.64
CA PHE A 17 -7.89 8.83 -6.44
C PHE A 17 -8.69 9.41 -5.27
N ALA A 18 -9.63 8.67 -4.65
CA ALA A 18 -10.23 9.08 -3.37
C ALA A 18 -9.19 9.38 -2.27
N GLN A 19 -8.02 8.73 -2.32
CA GLN A 19 -6.88 8.98 -1.43
C GLN A 19 -6.28 10.40 -1.58
N CYS A 20 -6.56 11.09 -2.68
CA CYS A 20 -6.10 12.46 -2.94
C CYS A 20 -7.09 13.54 -2.50
N SER A 21 -8.29 13.17 -2.02
CA SER A 21 -9.31 14.11 -1.54
C SER A 21 -8.84 15.02 -0.39
N GLN A 22 -7.81 14.59 0.34
CA GLN A 22 -7.15 15.36 1.39
C GLN A 22 -6.43 16.63 0.89
N PHE A 23 -6.15 16.71 -0.41
CA PHE A 23 -5.38 17.81 -0.98
C PHE A 23 -6.31 18.77 -1.71
N LYS A 24 -6.52 19.97 -1.14
CA LYS A 24 -7.42 21.00 -1.68
C LYS A 24 -7.10 21.42 -3.13
N GLU A 25 -5.87 21.22 -3.58
CA GLU A 25 -5.46 21.52 -4.95
C GLU A 25 -5.95 20.48 -5.98
N PHE A 26 -6.45 19.33 -5.52
CA PHE A 26 -7.13 18.35 -6.36
C PHE A 26 -8.59 18.78 -6.53
N ASN A 27 -8.80 19.80 -7.35
CA ASN A 27 -10.16 20.05 -7.80
C ASN A 27 -10.58 18.90 -8.73
N TYR A 28 -11.56 18.09 -8.33
CA TYR A 28 -12.04 16.94 -9.12
C TYR A 28 -12.80 17.37 -10.37
N GLU A 29 -13.16 18.65 -10.47
CA GLU A 29 -13.91 19.22 -11.60
C GLU A 29 -13.06 19.42 -12.87
N GLN A 30 -11.73 19.38 -12.77
CA GLN A 30 -10.83 19.53 -13.91
C GLN A 30 -10.08 18.22 -14.21
N GLU A 31 -10.15 17.79 -15.48
CA GLU A 31 -9.42 16.65 -16.01
C GLU A 31 -7.90 16.90 -15.87
N LYS A 32 -7.20 15.98 -15.22
CA LYS A 32 -5.77 16.12 -14.92
C LYS A 32 -4.94 15.61 -16.08
N THR A 33 -3.80 16.26 -16.31
CA THR A 33 -2.85 15.72 -17.28
C THR A 33 -2.20 14.45 -16.74
N PRO A 34 -1.73 13.55 -17.62
CA PRO A 34 -1.05 12.34 -17.19
C PRO A 34 0.13 12.62 -16.23
N ILE A 35 0.88 13.70 -16.47
CA ILE A 35 2.00 14.12 -15.62
C ILE A 35 1.53 14.47 -14.21
N GLN A 36 0.45 15.26 -14.09
CA GLN A 36 -0.09 15.65 -12.79
C GLN A 36 -0.50 14.40 -11.99
N ALA A 37 -1.18 13.45 -12.63
CA ALA A 37 -1.57 12.20 -12.00
C ALA A 37 -0.36 11.42 -11.43
N ARG A 38 0.77 11.36 -12.16
CA ARG A 38 1.97 10.68 -11.65
C ARG A 38 2.59 11.40 -10.47
N LEU A 39 2.71 12.73 -10.55
CA LEU A 39 3.28 13.49 -9.43
C LEU A 39 2.43 13.38 -8.18
N TYR A 40 1.12 13.34 -8.34
CA TYR A 40 0.19 13.09 -7.25
C TYR A 40 0.32 11.69 -6.66
N PHE A 41 0.48 10.67 -7.50
CA PHE A 41 0.83 9.33 -7.03
C PHE A 41 2.12 9.34 -6.19
N LEU A 42 3.15 10.07 -6.63
CA LEU A 42 4.43 10.18 -5.91
C LEU A 42 4.32 10.90 -4.57
N MET A 43 3.38 11.84 -4.41
CA MET A 43 3.12 12.48 -3.11
C MET A 43 2.62 11.49 -2.06
N CYS A 44 1.95 10.43 -2.48
CA CYS A 44 1.38 9.40 -1.60
C CYS A 44 2.24 8.14 -1.49
N ASN A 45 3.06 7.84 -2.50
CA ASN A 45 3.74 6.55 -2.62
C ASN A 45 5.26 6.65 -2.84
N GLY A 46 5.78 7.84 -3.12
CA GLY A 46 7.22 8.04 -3.32
C GLY A 46 8.01 7.96 -2.01
N GLN A 47 9.34 7.81 -2.12
CA GLN A 47 10.24 7.85 -0.96
C GLN A 47 10.10 9.16 -0.17
N LEU A 48 9.84 10.27 -0.88
CA LEU A 48 9.59 11.57 -0.30
C LEU A 48 8.09 11.91 -0.33
N LEU A 49 7.36 11.47 0.68
CA LEU A 49 5.92 11.73 0.82
C LEU A 49 5.63 13.21 1.08
N ARG A 50 4.44 13.66 0.67
CA ARG A 50 3.89 14.98 1.02
C ARG A 50 3.38 14.96 2.47
N GLY A 51 3.77 15.98 3.24
CA GLY A 51 3.29 16.11 4.63
C GLY A 51 1.80 16.49 4.69
N GLN A 52 1.10 16.10 5.75
CA GLN A 52 -0.36 16.32 5.93
C GLN A 52 -0.82 17.78 5.76
N LYS A 53 0.02 18.75 6.14
CA LYS A 53 -0.28 20.20 6.01
C LYS A 53 0.65 20.91 5.04
N GLU A 54 1.45 20.15 4.30
CA GLU A 54 2.39 20.72 3.36
C GLU A 54 1.66 21.18 2.10
N SER A 55 1.99 22.36 1.59
CA SER A 55 1.46 22.83 0.31
C SER A 55 2.07 22.07 -0.87
N LEU A 56 1.38 22.07 -2.01
CA LEU A 56 1.94 21.56 -3.27
C LEU A 56 3.32 22.18 -3.59
N TYR A 57 3.44 23.50 -3.38
CA TYR A 57 4.70 24.23 -3.59
C TYR A 57 5.78 23.88 -2.57
N GLY A 58 5.40 23.47 -1.36
CA GLY A 58 6.32 22.95 -0.35
C GLY A 58 6.94 21.63 -0.79
N TRP A 59 6.11 20.67 -1.18
CA TRP A 59 6.57 19.36 -1.64
C TRP A 59 7.41 19.47 -2.91
N THR A 60 6.93 20.21 -3.91
CA THR A 60 7.67 20.45 -5.16
C THR A 60 9.00 21.16 -4.93
N GLY A 61 9.11 22.02 -3.92
CA GLY A 61 10.38 22.62 -3.50
C GLY A 61 11.37 21.59 -2.95
N ARG A 62 10.91 20.63 -2.14
CA ARG A 62 11.78 19.59 -1.57
C ARG A 62 12.31 18.60 -2.61
N ILE A 63 11.52 18.28 -3.63
CA ILE A 63 11.97 17.48 -4.78
C ILE A 63 12.77 18.32 -5.81
N GLY A 64 13.14 19.57 -5.49
CA GLY A 64 14.04 20.38 -6.30
C GLY A 64 13.41 21.06 -7.52
N LEU A 65 12.08 21.18 -7.58
CA LEU A 65 11.39 21.94 -8.62
C LEU A 65 11.27 23.41 -8.27
N SER A 66 11.48 24.27 -9.28
CA SER A 66 11.22 25.70 -9.12
C SER A 66 9.71 25.98 -9.09
N LYS A 67 9.33 27.11 -8.48
CA LYS A 67 7.92 27.55 -8.47
C LYS A 67 7.34 27.71 -9.88
N SER A 68 8.14 28.14 -10.85
CA SER A 68 7.70 28.30 -12.24
C SER A 68 7.48 26.96 -12.94
N THR A 69 8.34 25.96 -12.68
CA THR A 69 8.17 24.60 -13.19
C THR A 69 6.93 23.94 -12.57
N ALA A 70 6.75 24.06 -11.26
CA ALA A 70 5.55 23.56 -10.58
C ALA A 70 4.27 24.22 -11.13
N PHE A 71 4.27 25.54 -11.32
CA PHE A 71 3.15 26.26 -11.92
C PHE A 71 2.86 25.78 -13.36
N GLY A 72 3.89 25.57 -14.18
CA GLY A 72 3.73 25.05 -15.54
C GLY A 72 3.07 23.66 -15.58
N ILE A 73 3.47 22.77 -14.67
CA ILE A 73 2.92 21.42 -14.60
C ILE A 73 1.48 21.43 -14.07
N PHE A 74 1.24 22.09 -12.94
CA PHE A 74 -0.04 21.98 -12.23
C PHE A 74 -1.10 23.00 -12.67
N SER A 75 -0.71 24.12 -13.28
CA SER A 75 -1.66 25.18 -13.67
C SER A 75 -1.79 25.37 -15.18
N LYS A 76 -0.76 25.07 -15.98
CA LYS A 76 -0.83 25.20 -17.45
C LYS A 76 -1.15 23.90 -18.19
N GLY A 77 -1.19 22.77 -17.48
CA GLY A 77 -1.52 21.48 -18.08
C GLY A 77 -0.48 21.00 -19.11
N ASN A 78 0.81 21.18 -18.82
CA ASN A 78 1.86 20.70 -19.70
C ASN A 78 1.71 19.18 -19.93
N LEU A 79 1.75 18.77 -21.20
CA LEU A 79 1.63 17.37 -21.62
C LEU A 79 2.97 16.63 -21.59
N ASN A 80 4.07 17.38 -21.64
CA ASN A 80 5.43 16.84 -21.70
C ASN A 80 6.27 17.35 -20.53
N MET A 81 7.13 16.46 -20.02
CA MET A 81 8.14 16.78 -19.00
C MET A 81 9.52 16.70 -19.63
N HIS A 82 10.38 17.68 -19.34
CA HIS A 82 11.77 17.64 -19.76
C HIS A 82 12.54 16.59 -18.96
N LEU A 83 13.51 15.90 -19.58
CA LEU A 83 14.27 14.81 -18.96
C LEU A 83 14.95 15.25 -17.65
N SER A 84 15.57 16.43 -17.65
CA SER A 84 16.24 16.97 -16.45
C SER A 84 15.29 17.24 -15.28
N VAL A 85 13.99 17.45 -15.55
CA VAL A 85 12.97 17.60 -14.51
C VAL A 85 12.57 16.22 -13.98
N ALA A 86 12.38 15.25 -14.88
CA ALA A 86 12.07 13.87 -14.51
C ALA A 86 13.18 13.21 -13.67
N GLN A 87 14.45 13.46 -13.99
CA GLN A 87 15.60 12.99 -13.21
C GLN A 87 15.61 13.53 -11.78
N LYS A 88 15.36 14.84 -11.60
CA LYS A 88 15.27 15.43 -10.25
C LYS A 88 14.15 14.83 -9.42
N ILE A 89 12.99 14.63 -10.05
CA ILE A 89 11.85 13.99 -9.38
C ILE A 89 12.23 12.55 -9.00
N ALA A 90 12.81 11.79 -9.93
CA ALA A 90 13.26 10.42 -9.71
C ALA A 90 14.23 10.30 -8.54
N GLU A 91 15.26 11.13 -8.51
CA GLU A 91 16.26 11.19 -7.44
C GLU A 91 15.61 11.43 -6.08
N ALA A 92 14.61 12.32 -6.02
CA ALA A 92 13.97 12.68 -4.75
C ALA A 92 12.88 11.68 -4.33
N THR A 93 12.20 11.02 -5.26
CA THR A 93 11.05 10.14 -4.97
C THR A 93 11.36 8.65 -5.09
N GLY A 94 12.56 8.29 -5.55
CA GLY A 94 12.97 6.92 -5.84
C GLY A 94 12.27 6.30 -7.05
N ALA A 95 11.65 7.13 -7.90
CA ALA A 95 10.80 6.64 -8.98
C ALA A 95 11.53 6.53 -10.32
N ASN A 96 11.08 5.64 -11.19
CA ASN A 96 11.65 5.44 -12.51
C ASN A 96 11.44 6.68 -13.40
N VAL A 97 12.52 7.16 -14.01
CA VAL A 97 12.53 8.37 -14.86
C VAL A 97 11.61 8.22 -16.08
N GLU A 98 11.62 7.06 -16.72
CA GLU A 98 10.80 6.77 -17.90
C GLU A 98 9.32 6.71 -17.54
N TRP A 99 8.99 6.17 -16.37
CA TRP A 99 7.65 6.21 -15.81
C TRP A 99 7.21 7.64 -15.48
N ILE A 100 8.04 8.44 -14.85
CA ILE A 100 7.73 9.86 -14.55
C ILE A 100 7.46 10.64 -15.85
N GLN A 101 8.27 10.43 -16.87
CA GLN A 101 8.19 11.23 -18.09
C GLN A 101 7.03 10.78 -18.99
N HIS A 102 6.91 9.47 -19.23
CA HIS A 102 6.02 8.91 -20.24
C HIS A 102 4.92 8.00 -19.66
N GLY A 103 5.02 7.59 -18.39
CA GLY A 103 4.11 6.61 -17.79
C GLY A 103 4.34 5.18 -18.28
N ILE A 104 5.55 4.88 -18.76
CA ILE A 104 5.94 3.56 -19.27
C ILE A 104 6.63 2.78 -18.13
N GLY A 105 6.29 1.50 -17.98
CA GLY A 105 6.87 0.62 -16.95
C GLY A 105 6.26 0.82 -15.56
N GLU A 106 7.05 0.54 -14.52
CA GLU A 106 6.64 0.68 -13.12
C GLU A 106 7.20 1.95 -12.48
N PRO A 107 6.47 2.59 -11.54
CA PRO A 107 6.94 3.76 -10.82
C PRO A 107 8.19 3.48 -9.99
N PHE A 108 8.31 2.29 -9.42
CA PHE A 108 9.45 1.90 -8.60
C PHE A 108 10.07 0.64 -9.20
N PRO A 109 11.40 0.60 -9.40
CA PRO A 109 12.05 -0.63 -9.81
C PRO A 109 11.79 -1.72 -8.76
N LEU A 110 11.36 -2.88 -9.25
CA LEU A 110 11.33 -4.12 -8.46
C LEU A 110 12.79 -4.60 -8.46
N ASP A 111 13.56 -4.23 -7.44
CA ASP A 111 15.02 -4.41 -7.49
C ASP A 111 15.41 -5.88 -7.65
N ALA A 112 16.12 -6.16 -8.75
CA ALA A 112 17.32 -6.97 -8.69
C ALA A 112 18.45 -6.05 -8.23
N GLU A 113 18.85 -6.23 -6.97
CA GLU A 113 19.89 -5.58 -6.17
C GLU A 113 20.86 -4.55 -6.82
N THR A 114 20.84 -3.36 -6.21
CA THR A 114 21.99 -2.52 -5.78
C THR A 114 23.02 -2.04 -6.82
N ALA A 115 23.03 -0.73 -7.08
CA ALA A 115 24.28 0.02 -7.27
C ALA A 115 24.18 1.49 -6.82
N GLN A 116 24.77 1.78 -5.64
CA GLN A 116 25.78 2.85 -5.42
C GLN A 116 25.27 4.32 -5.41
N HIS A 117 25.34 5.15 -4.36
CA HIS A 117 26.27 5.28 -3.22
C HIS A 117 25.67 6.10 -2.04
N ALA A 118 25.98 5.65 -0.81
CA ALA A 118 26.39 6.37 0.41
C ALA A 118 25.40 7.33 1.12
N VAL A 119 25.23 7.35 2.46
CA VAL A 119 26.19 7.06 3.55
C VAL A 119 25.45 6.65 4.85
N THR A 120 25.99 5.62 5.52
CA THR A 120 26.00 5.30 6.99
C THR A 120 24.68 5.27 7.80
N ALA A 121 24.28 4.10 8.28
CA ALA A 121 24.75 3.53 9.54
C ALA A 121 24.19 2.11 9.79
N ASP A 122 25.10 1.23 10.19
CA ASP A 122 25.00 -0.06 10.88
C ASP A 122 24.09 -1.20 10.38
N HIS A 123 24.78 -2.31 10.07
CA HIS A 123 24.25 -3.63 9.82
C HIS A 123 23.79 -4.30 11.13
N SER A 124 22.59 -4.88 11.09
CA SER A 124 22.43 -6.28 11.49
C SER A 124 21.49 -6.97 10.48
N ASP A 125 22.02 -8.05 9.90
CA ASP A 125 21.42 -9.01 8.96
C ASP A 125 19.90 -8.90 8.72
N LYS A 126 19.55 -8.59 7.47
CA LYS A 126 18.27 -9.02 6.89
C LYS A 126 18.59 -10.09 5.85
N THR A 127 18.40 -11.36 6.25
CA THR A 127 18.15 -12.43 5.29
C THR A 127 16.89 -12.11 4.50
N ASP A 128 17.04 -12.05 3.18
CA ASP A 128 15.97 -12.23 2.20
C ASP A 128 15.18 -13.50 2.55
N VAL A 129 14.00 -13.32 3.16
CA VAL A 129 12.98 -14.36 3.19
C VAL A 129 11.66 -13.68 2.83
N PRO A 130 10.99 -14.07 1.74
CA PRO A 130 9.62 -13.67 1.52
C PRO A 130 8.81 -14.20 2.71
N LEU A 131 8.19 -13.30 3.48
CA LEU A 131 7.36 -13.71 4.61
C LEU A 131 6.13 -14.46 4.10
N SER A 132 6.26 -15.78 4.04
CA SER A 132 5.20 -16.68 3.62
C SER A 132 4.33 -16.98 4.82
N ILE A 133 3.40 -16.07 5.17
CA ILE A 133 2.26 -16.52 6.00
C ILE A 133 1.62 -17.67 5.24
N ASP A 134 1.65 -18.85 5.85
CA ASP A 134 1.04 -20.04 5.27
C ASP A 134 -0.49 -19.86 5.31
N GLN A 135 -1.08 -19.56 4.16
CA GLN A 135 -2.52 -19.38 4.00
C GLN A 135 -3.31 -20.63 4.40
N GLN A 136 -2.79 -21.83 4.12
CA GLN A 136 -3.48 -23.07 4.47
C GLN A 136 -3.50 -23.26 5.97
N LEU A 137 -2.38 -23.02 6.65
CA LEU A 137 -2.30 -23.11 8.11
C LEU A 137 -3.16 -22.04 8.79
N LEU A 138 -3.16 -20.80 8.28
CA LEU A 138 -4.01 -19.73 8.81
C LEU A 138 -5.50 -20.05 8.62
N THR A 139 -5.88 -20.58 7.46
CA THR A 139 -7.25 -21.03 7.19
C THR A 139 -7.66 -22.14 8.18
N GLN A 140 -6.79 -23.12 8.41
CA GLN A 140 -7.03 -24.20 9.37
C GLN A 140 -7.17 -23.69 10.81
N ALA A 141 -6.35 -22.71 11.22
CA ALA A 141 -6.45 -22.09 12.53
C ALA A 141 -7.80 -21.36 12.72
N ILE A 142 -8.25 -20.60 11.71
CA ILE A 142 -9.56 -19.93 11.71
C ILE A 142 -10.69 -20.97 11.79
N GLU A 143 -10.65 -22.01 10.96
CA GLU A 143 -11.64 -23.09 10.98
C GLU A 143 -11.74 -23.78 12.33
N THR A 144 -10.59 -24.09 12.93
CA THR A 144 -10.50 -24.77 14.22
C THR A 144 -11.10 -23.89 15.30
N ALA A 145 -10.79 -22.59 15.29
CA ALA A 145 -11.35 -21.63 16.23
C ALA A 145 -12.87 -21.50 16.10
N GLU A 146 -13.39 -21.41 14.88
CA GLU A 146 -14.83 -21.29 14.63
C GLU A 146 -15.59 -22.57 14.99
N LYS A 147 -15.06 -23.75 14.63
CA LYS A 147 -15.62 -25.06 15.03
C LYS A 147 -15.66 -25.23 16.55
N ALA A 148 -14.58 -24.86 17.25
CA ALA A 148 -14.51 -24.93 18.71
C ALA A 148 -15.57 -24.05 19.38
N LEU A 149 -15.78 -22.83 18.90
CA LEU A 149 -16.81 -21.92 19.40
C LEU A 149 -18.22 -22.46 19.20
N VAL A 150 -18.49 -23.05 18.03
CA VAL A 150 -19.79 -23.68 17.73
C VAL A 150 -20.05 -24.87 18.68
N ILE A 151 -19.06 -25.73 18.89
CA ILE A 151 -19.17 -26.89 19.80
C ILE A 151 -19.41 -26.44 21.24
N ALA A 152 -18.67 -25.44 21.70
CA ALA A 152 -18.80 -24.88 23.04
C ALA A 152 -20.10 -24.07 23.24
N LYS A 153 -20.88 -23.82 22.17
CA LYS A 153 -22.00 -22.84 22.14
C LYS A 153 -21.59 -21.49 22.73
N GLY A 154 -20.32 -21.13 22.55
CA GLY A 154 -19.70 -19.94 23.12
C GLY A 154 -19.62 -18.82 22.10
N THR A 155 -19.44 -17.61 22.59
CA THR A 155 -19.04 -16.46 21.77
C THR A 155 -17.79 -15.86 22.39
N MET A 156 -16.86 -15.43 21.55
CA MET A 156 -15.65 -14.72 21.97
C MET A 156 -15.73 -13.26 21.56
N THR A 157 -15.02 -12.39 22.28
CA THR A 157 -14.77 -11.05 21.78
C THR A 157 -13.81 -11.14 20.57
N PRO A 158 -13.83 -10.15 19.66
CA PRO A 158 -12.92 -10.13 18.52
C PRO A 158 -11.43 -10.21 18.91
N ASP A 159 -11.05 -9.59 20.04
CA ASP A 159 -9.68 -9.59 20.54
C ASP A 159 -9.29 -10.98 21.08
N ASP A 160 -10.14 -11.60 21.90
CA ASP A 160 -9.88 -12.97 22.41
C ASP A 160 -9.83 -14.00 21.27
N LYS A 161 -10.67 -13.81 20.24
CA LYS A 161 -10.69 -14.68 19.06
C LYS A 161 -9.42 -14.50 18.23
N ALA A 162 -8.92 -13.28 18.10
CA ALA A 162 -7.67 -12.99 17.41
C ALA A 162 -6.48 -13.61 18.14
N GLU A 163 -6.44 -13.51 19.47
CA GLU A 163 -5.40 -14.15 20.29
C GLU A 163 -5.44 -15.67 20.15
N PHE A 164 -6.63 -16.28 20.19
CA PHE A 164 -6.78 -17.72 20.04
C PHE A 164 -6.34 -18.21 18.65
N ILE A 165 -6.75 -17.53 17.57
CA ILE A 165 -6.35 -17.88 16.19
C ILE A 165 -4.84 -17.70 16.00
N ALA A 166 -4.26 -16.60 16.49
CA ALA A 166 -2.82 -16.38 16.42
C ALA A 166 -2.04 -17.47 17.17
N THR A 167 -2.52 -17.87 18.34
CA THR A 167 -1.92 -18.96 19.13
C THR A 167 -1.98 -20.31 18.39
N LEU A 168 -3.11 -20.63 17.75
CA LEU A 168 -3.26 -21.85 16.96
C LEU A 168 -2.32 -21.84 15.74
N PHE A 169 -2.16 -20.70 15.09
CA PHE A 169 -1.32 -20.54 13.91
C PHE A 169 0.19 -20.57 14.24
N LEU A 170 0.61 -19.95 15.34
CA LEU A 170 2.02 -19.85 15.75
C LEU A 170 2.53 -21.12 16.45
N ASN A 171 1.65 -21.95 17.01
CA ASN A 171 2.05 -23.17 17.73
C ASN A 171 2.90 -24.13 16.86
N ASP A 172 2.67 -24.15 15.54
CA ASP A 172 3.40 -24.99 14.59
C ASP A 172 4.32 -24.18 13.64
N ASN A 173 4.33 -22.84 13.73
CA ASN A 173 5.00 -21.97 12.77
C ASN A 173 5.87 -20.91 13.47
N LEU A 174 7.17 -21.22 13.62
CA LEU A 174 8.19 -20.37 14.28
C LEU A 174 8.87 -19.35 13.33
N SER A 175 8.27 -19.06 12.18
CA SER A 175 8.84 -18.11 11.22
C SER A 175 8.70 -16.67 11.73
N ASN A 176 9.50 -15.74 11.16
CA ASN A 176 9.65 -14.31 11.50
C ASN A 176 8.35 -13.48 11.42
N ILE A 177 7.28 -13.93 12.05
CA ILE A 177 5.94 -13.35 11.97
C ILE A 177 5.79 -12.37 13.14
N ASN A 178 5.42 -11.15 12.81
CA ASN A 178 5.05 -10.15 13.79
C ASN A 178 3.69 -10.53 14.39
N GLU A 179 3.74 -11.21 15.54
CA GLU A 179 2.55 -11.67 16.27
C GLU A 179 1.58 -10.52 16.60
N GLU A 180 2.10 -9.35 16.98
CA GLU A 180 1.27 -8.19 17.31
C GLU A 180 0.50 -7.68 16.08
N LEU A 181 1.17 -7.60 14.93
CA LEU A 181 0.54 -7.20 13.67
C LEU A 181 -0.49 -8.24 13.21
N LEU A 182 -0.19 -9.54 13.34
CA LEU A 182 -1.11 -10.60 12.97
C LEU A 182 -2.38 -10.56 13.84
N LYS A 183 -2.22 -10.42 15.16
CA LYS A 183 -3.35 -10.26 16.09
C LYS A 183 -4.18 -9.02 15.75
N ALA A 184 -3.53 -7.90 15.45
CA ALA A 184 -4.20 -6.67 15.07
C ALA A 184 -5.02 -6.83 13.77
N CYS A 185 -4.47 -7.49 12.75
CA CYS A 185 -5.17 -7.78 11.50
C CYS A 185 -6.40 -8.66 11.71
N ILE A 186 -6.25 -9.75 12.47
CA ILE A 186 -7.36 -10.68 12.77
C ILE A 186 -8.44 -9.96 13.58
N SER A 187 -8.06 -9.25 14.64
CA SER A 187 -9.01 -8.53 15.50
C SER A 187 -9.81 -7.49 14.72
N LEU A 188 -9.14 -6.71 13.86
CA LEU A 188 -9.80 -5.72 13.04
C LEU A 188 -10.87 -6.34 12.13
N ILE A 189 -10.53 -7.43 11.43
CA ILE A 189 -11.47 -8.09 10.52
C ILE A 189 -12.65 -8.68 11.31
N GLU A 190 -12.41 -9.31 12.45
CA GLU A 190 -13.48 -9.82 13.32
C GLU A 190 -14.38 -8.70 13.88
N LYS A 191 -13.80 -7.56 14.27
CA LYS A 191 -14.55 -6.35 14.69
C LYS A 191 -15.45 -5.85 13.55
N ALA A 192 -14.89 -5.69 12.36
CA ALA A 192 -15.65 -5.21 11.19
C ALA A 192 -16.77 -6.17 10.77
N LEU A 193 -16.52 -7.48 10.78
CA LEU A 193 -17.55 -8.49 10.49
C LEU A 193 -18.66 -8.47 11.54
N LYS A 194 -18.31 -8.33 12.83
CA LYS A 194 -19.27 -8.21 13.92
C LYS A 194 -20.12 -6.94 13.82
N GLU A 195 -19.50 -5.80 13.54
CA GLU A 195 -20.18 -4.50 13.37
C GLU A 195 -21.14 -4.50 12.17
N THR A 196 -20.71 -5.08 11.05
CA THR A 196 -21.53 -5.20 9.83
C THR A 196 -22.53 -6.34 9.87
N ARG A 197 -22.53 -7.15 10.95
CA ARG A 197 -23.33 -8.39 11.10
C ARG A 197 -23.15 -9.36 9.94
N ARG A 198 -21.95 -9.38 9.36
CA ARG A 198 -21.58 -10.28 8.26
C ARG A 198 -20.76 -11.43 8.80
N THR A 199 -20.79 -12.55 8.09
CA THR A 199 -19.89 -13.67 8.31
C THR A 199 -19.12 -13.92 7.02
N LEU A 200 -17.86 -14.29 7.17
CA LEU A 200 -16.97 -14.60 6.05
C LEU A 200 -16.44 -16.01 6.26
N SER A 201 -16.37 -16.80 5.18
CA SER A 201 -15.78 -18.12 5.25
C SER A 201 -14.28 -18.02 5.59
N PRO A 202 -13.70 -19.07 6.21
CA PRO A 202 -12.31 -19.06 6.67
C PRO A 202 -11.27 -18.73 5.60
N GLU A 203 -11.47 -19.19 4.37
CA GLU A 203 -10.52 -19.03 3.26
C GLU A 203 -10.43 -17.57 2.78
N PRO A 204 -11.51 -16.87 2.35
CA PRO A 204 -11.46 -15.43 2.06
C PRO A 204 -11.04 -14.56 3.25
N LYS A 205 -11.34 -15.01 4.48
CA LYS A 205 -10.90 -14.32 5.69
C LYS A 205 -9.37 -14.38 5.84
N SER A 206 -8.78 -15.55 5.62
CA SER A 206 -7.33 -15.74 5.66
C SER A 206 -6.61 -14.89 4.60
N GLU A 207 -7.15 -14.82 3.37
CA GLU A 207 -6.60 -14.01 2.29
C GLU A 207 -6.59 -12.53 2.67
N LEU A 208 -7.70 -12.04 3.23
CA LEU A 208 -7.82 -10.65 3.65
C LEU A 208 -6.83 -10.31 4.77
N ILE A 209 -6.65 -11.21 5.74
CA ILE A 209 -5.66 -11.07 6.82
C ILE A 209 -4.25 -10.97 6.22
N ILE A 210 -3.90 -11.86 5.28
CA ILE A 210 -2.57 -11.90 4.65
C ILE A 210 -2.30 -10.63 3.85
N VAL A 211 -3.28 -10.15 3.08
CA VAL A 211 -3.16 -8.93 2.29
C VAL A 211 -2.85 -7.73 3.19
N ILE A 212 -3.60 -7.57 4.28
CA ILE A 212 -3.40 -6.47 5.22
C ILE A 212 -2.06 -6.62 5.96
N TYR A 213 -1.74 -7.84 6.41
CA TYR A 213 -0.49 -8.12 7.09
C TYR A 213 0.72 -7.80 6.21
N ASN A 214 0.76 -8.30 4.98
CA ASN A 214 1.86 -8.06 4.04
C ASN A 214 2.01 -6.57 3.69
N PHE A 215 0.89 -5.83 3.66
CA PHE A 215 0.93 -4.40 3.39
C PHE A 215 1.65 -3.61 4.50
N TYR A 216 1.54 -4.07 5.75
CA TYR A 216 2.04 -3.39 6.95
C TYR A 216 3.25 -4.06 7.61
N TYR A 217 3.71 -5.20 7.10
CA TYR A 217 4.77 -5.98 7.73
C TYR A 217 6.06 -5.17 7.99
N ASP A 218 6.54 -4.43 7.00
CA ASP A 218 7.74 -3.58 7.11
C ASP A 218 7.42 -2.10 7.32
N LYS A 219 6.17 -1.76 7.69
CA LYS A 219 5.73 -0.38 7.87
C LYS A 219 5.27 -0.12 9.31
N PRO A 220 5.45 1.11 9.83
CA PRO A 220 4.78 1.50 11.05
C PRO A 220 3.26 1.43 10.84
N TRP A 221 2.57 0.72 11.73
CA TRP A 221 1.13 0.52 11.66
C TRP A 221 0.45 1.01 12.94
N THR A 222 -0.82 1.38 12.81
CA THR A 222 -1.73 1.66 13.93
C THR A 222 -3.09 1.05 13.59
N GLU A 223 -3.97 0.90 14.58
CA GLU A 223 -5.33 0.39 14.33
C GLU A 223 -6.08 1.23 13.28
N GLU A 224 -5.86 2.54 13.24
CA GLU A 224 -6.46 3.44 12.24
C GLU A 224 -5.97 3.16 10.82
N HIS A 225 -4.67 2.89 10.66
CA HIS A 225 -4.09 2.52 9.36
C HIS A 225 -4.66 1.19 8.84
N LEU A 226 -4.78 0.20 9.73
CA LEU A 226 -5.35 -1.10 9.40
C LEU A 226 -6.84 -0.97 9.03
N LYS A 227 -7.61 -0.19 9.81
CA LYS A 227 -9.04 0.07 9.54
C LYS A 227 -9.25 0.75 8.19
N SER A 228 -8.41 1.73 7.86
CA SER A 228 -8.47 2.40 6.55
C SER A 228 -8.19 1.43 5.40
N ALA A 229 -7.22 0.52 5.54
CA ALA A 229 -6.92 -0.49 4.54
C ALA A 229 -8.10 -1.47 4.34
N LEU A 230 -8.73 -1.89 5.43
CA LEU A 230 -9.92 -2.75 5.38
C LEU A 230 -11.10 -2.08 4.67
N ASP A 231 -11.38 -0.81 5.00
CA ASP A 231 -12.46 -0.04 4.35
C ASP A 231 -12.20 0.15 2.85
N GLN A 232 -10.95 0.34 2.44
CA GLN A 232 -10.56 0.43 1.03
C GLN A 232 -10.74 -0.90 0.31
N LEU A 233 -10.34 -2.02 0.93
CA LEU A 233 -10.52 -3.35 0.37
C LEU A 233 -12.01 -3.69 0.19
N ILE A 234 -12.85 -3.39 1.18
CA ILE A 234 -14.30 -3.62 1.09
C ILE A 234 -14.94 -2.79 -0.04
N ARG A 235 -14.51 -1.54 -0.22
CA ARG A 235 -14.98 -0.65 -1.31
C ARG A 235 -14.50 -1.10 -2.69
N SER A 236 -13.34 -1.72 -2.79
CA SER A 236 -12.80 -2.20 -4.07
C SER A 236 -13.51 -3.45 -4.62
N VAL A 237 -14.27 -4.16 -3.78
CA VAL A 237 -14.97 -5.41 -4.11
C VAL A 237 -16.50 -5.21 -4.23
N SER A 238 -17.02 -4.05 -3.80
CA SER A 238 -18.45 -3.68 -3.89
C SER A 238 -18.77 -2.91 -5.17
#